data_AF-A0A2M7K4T8-F1
#
_entry.id   AF-A0A2M7K4T8-F1
#
_cell.length_a   1.000
_cell.length_b   1.000
_cell.length_c   1.000
_cell.angle_alpha   90.00
_cell.angle_beta   90.00
_cell.angle_gamma   90.00
#
_symmetry.space_group_name_H-M   'P 1'
#
loop_
_entity.id
_entity.type
_entity.pdbx_description
1 polymer ?
#
loop_
_entity_poly.entity_id
_entity_poly.type
_entity_poly.pdbx_seq_one_letter_code
_entity_poly.pdbx_strand_id
1 'polypeptide(L)'
;MVKKYLQLNALNAYKTAFNLSNFVWDVVIKWDYFAKNTVGEQFVTAMDSISANIAEGFGRYSKKDKVKFYRYSNGSLKECF
;
A
#
# COMPACT_ATOMS: atom_id res chain seq x y z
N MET A 1 16.37 -23.63 -4.12
CA MET A 1 15.17 -22.88 -4.56
C MET A 1 14.62 -22.08 -3.38
N VAL A 2 14.49 -20.76 -3.53
CA VAL A 2 13.81 -19.93 -2.52
C VAL A 2 12.35 -20.36 -2.46
N LYS A 3 11.86 -20.68 -1.25
CA LYS A 3 10.48 -21.14 -1.07
C LYS A 3 9.51 -20.00 -1.44
N LYS A 4 8.42 -20.31 -2.16
CA LYS A 4 7.45 -19.33 -2.70
C LYS A 4 6.92 -18.33 -1.65
N TYR A 5 6.78 -18.75 -0.38
CA TYR A 5 6.31 -17.88 0.71
C TYR A 5 7.37 -16.88 1.23
N LEU A 6 8.60 -16.94 0.73
CA LEU A 6 9.69 -16.01 1.02
C LEU A 6 9.85 -14.93 -0.07
N GLN A 7 8.82 -14.71 -0.89
CA GLN A 7 8.81 -13.66 -1.90
C GLN A 7 7.65 -12.68 -1.64
N LEU A 8 7.95 -11.38 -1.64
CA LEU A 8 6.94 -10.33 -1.49
C LEU A 8 5.82 -10.45 -2.54
N ASN A 9 6.19 -10.73 -3.79
CA ASN A 9 5.24 -10.91 -4.90
C ASN A 9 4.35 -12.16 -4.77
N ALA A 10 4.62 -13.06 -3.82
CA ALA A 10 3.72 -14.17 -3.51
C ALA A 10 2.59 -13.76 -2.56
N LEU A 11 2.69 -12.62 -1.87
CA LEU A 11 1.63 -12.10 -1.01
C LEU A 11 0.51 -11.50 -1.87
N ASN A 12 -0.69 -12.10 -1.81
CA ASN A 12 -1.85 -11.56 -2.50
C ASN A 12 -2.24 -10.17 -2.00
N ALA A 13 -2.15 -9.92 -0.68
CA ALA A 13 -2.42 -8.61 -0.12
C ALA A 13 -1.50 -7.51 -0.70
N TYR A 14 -0.21 -7.80 -0.88
CA TYR A 14 0.73 -6.87 -1.51
C TYR A 14 0.34 -6.57 -2.96
N LYS A 15 0.14 -7.61 -3.78
CA LYS A 15 -0.24 -7.44 -5.20
C LYS A 15 -1.54 -6.67 -5.36
N THR A 16 -2.56 -7.00 -4.56
CA THR A 16 -3.85 -6.32 -4.60
C THR A 16 -3.69 -4.84 -4.24
N ALA A 17 -2.98 -4.53 -3.15
CA ALA A 17 -2.74 -3.14 -2.75
C ALA A 17 -1.93 -2.37 -3.79
N PHE A 18 -0.87 -2.97 -4.33
CA PHE A 18 -0.03 -2.34 -5.35
C PHE A 18 -0.78 -2.08 -6.66
N ASN A 19 -1.62 -3.01 -7.10
CA ASN A 19 -2.44 -2.80 -8.29
C ASN A 19 -3.52 -1.74 -8.06
N LEU A 20 -4.10 -1.69 -6.85
CA LEU A 20 -5.05 -0.65 -6.47
C LEU A 20 -4.40 0.73 -6.47
N SER A 21 -3.19 0.86 -5.94
CA SER A 21 -2.38 2.08 -6.02
C SER A 21 -2.21 2.59 -7.45
N ASN A 22 -1.76 1.73 -8.37
CA ASN A 22 -1.58 2.12 -9.77
C ASN A 22 -2.90 2.56 -10.41
N PHE A 23 -3.99 1.84 -10.14
CA PHE A 23 -5.31 2.20 -10.63
C PHE A 23 -5.76 3.57 -10.09
N VAL A 24 -5.59 3.83 -8.80
CA VAL A 24 -5.94 5.12 -8.17
C VAL A 24 -5.09 6.24 -8.75
N TRP A 25 -3.79 6.02 -8.93
CA TRP A 25 -2.89 6.97 -9.57
C TRP A 25 -3.39 7.37 -10.98
N ASP A 26 -3.75 6.37 -11.81
CA ASP A 26 -4.26 6.59 -13.18
C ASP A 26 -5.61 7.34 -13.23
N VAL A 27 -6.37 7.32 -12.13
CA VAL A 27 -7.61 8.09 -11.97
C VAL A 27 -7.30 9.51 -11.52
N VAL A 28 -6.52 9.67 -10.44
CA VAL A 28 -6.25 10.97 -9.80
C VAL A 28 -5.39 11.87 -10.68
N ILE A 29 -4.48 11.31 -11.50
CA ILE A 29 -3.64 12.09 -12.42
C ILE A 29 -4.46 12.90 -13.43
N LYS A 30 -5.71 12.49 -13.69
CA LYS A 30 -6.63 13.17 -14.62
C LYS A 30 -7.49 14.25 -13.96
N TRP A 31 -7.46 14.37 -12.64
CA TRP A 31 -8.26 15.37 -11.92
C TRP A 31 -7.73 16.79 -12.18
N ASP A 32 -8.63 17.76 -12.07
CA ASP A 32 -8.28 19.18 -12.08
C ASP A 32 -7.35 19.52 -10.92
N TYR A 33 -6.53 20.56 -11.13
CA TYR A 33 -5.43 20.93 -10.23
C TYR A 33 -5.84 21.04 -8.75
N PHE A 34 -6.97 21.70 -8.46
CA PHE A 34 -7.40 21.90 -7.08
C PHE A 34 -7.75 20.58 -6.38
N ALA A 35 -8.57 19.72 -6.99
CA ALA A 35 -8.94 18.43 -6.40
C ALA A 35 -7.73 17.50 -6.29
N LYS A 36 -6.85 17.50 -7.31
CA LYS A 36 -5.61 16.71 -7.34
C LYS A 36 -4.68 17.09 -6.20
N ASN A 37 -4.38 18.38 -6.01
CA ASN A 37 -3.43 18.84 -4.98
C ASN A 37 -4.01 18.89 -3.56
N THR A 38 -5.30 18.59 -3.38
CA THR A 38 -5.92 18.58 -2.05
C THR A 38 -6.23 17.15 -1.62
N VAL A 39 -7.40 16.65 -2.02
CA VAL A 39 -7.87 15.31 -1.65
C VAL A 39 -7.21 14.22 -2.49
N GLY A 40 -6.84 14.52 -3.74
CA GLY A 40 -6.19 13.56 -4.63
C GLY A 40 -4.84 13.09 -4.12
N GLU A 41 -3.95 14.03 -3.76
CA GLU A 41 -2.62 13.73 -3.23
C GLU A 41 -2.68 12.96 -1.91
N GLN A 42 -3.59 13.36 -1.00
CA GLN A 42 -3.83 12.63 0.25
C GLN A 42 -4.32 11.20 -0.01
N PHE A 43 -5.27 11.03 -0.93
CA PHE A 43 -5.82 9.73 -1.27
C PHE A 43 -4.79 8.79 -1.91
N VAL A 44 -4.00 9.31 -2.86
CA VAL A 44 -2.89 8.58 -3.49
C VAL A 44 -1.86 8.16 -2.44
N THR A 45 -1.46 9.07 -1.55
CA THR A 45 -0.49 8.80 -0.49
C THR A 45 -0.98 7.71 0.47
N ALA A 46 -2.25 7.76 0.87
CA ALA A 46 -2.86 6.75 1.72
C ALA A 46 -2.89 5.37 1.02
N MET A 47 -3.29 5.33 -0.26
CA MET A 47 -3.32 4.09 -1.05
C MET A 47 -1.94 3.45 -1.22
N ASP A 48 -0.94 4.25 -1.59
CA ASP A 48 0.44 3.77 -1.77
C ASP A 48 1.04 3.23 -0.47
N SER A 49 0.71 3.88 0.64
CA SER A 49 1.14 3.47 1.98
C SER A 49 0.64 2.08 2.38
N ILE A 50 -0.49 1.59 1.84
CA ILE A 50 -1.00 0.24 2.11
C ILE A 50 0.01 -0.80 1.62
N SER A 51 0.43 -0.71 0.36
CA SER A 51 1.35 -1.68 -0.26
C SER A 51 2.78 -1.51 0.27
N ALA A 52 3.21 -0.28 0.52
CA ALA A 52 4.51 0.04 1.11
C ALA A 52 4.68 -0.58 2.50
N ASN A 53 3.69 -0.42 3.39
CA ASN A 53 3.72 -1.03 4.72
C ASN A 53 3.71 -2.57 4.67
N ILE A 54 3.03 -3.18 3.69
CA ILE A 54 3.08 -4.65 3.51
C ILE A 54 4.50 -5.08 3.09
N ALA A 55 5.13 -4.37 2.15
CA ALA A 55 6.48 -4.65 1.70
C ALA A 55 7.51 -4.48 2.83
N GLU A 56 7.39 -3.41 3.60
CA GLU A 56 8.27 -3.13 4.74
C GLU A 56 8.10 -4.19 5.83
N GLY A 57 6.85 -4.52 6.19
CA GLY A 57 6.54 -5.57 7.14
C GLY A 57 7.05 -6.94 6.71
N PHE A 58 6.97 -7.26 5.42
CA PHE A 58 7.50 -8.50 4.86
C PHE A 58 9.02 -8.63 5.10
N GLY A 59 9.75 -7.53 4.92
CA GLY A 59 11.21 -7.44 5.11
C GLY A 59 11.69 -7.42 6.56
N ARG A 60 10.81 -7.28 7.56
CA ARG A 60 11.24 -7.29 8.97
C ARG A 60 11.70 -8.69 9.42
N TYR A 61 12.63 -8.72 10.36
CA TYR A 61 13.13 -9.98 10.92
C TYR A 61 12.13 -10.63 11.88
N SER A 62 11.64 -9.87 12.86
CA SER A 62 10.79 -10.40 13.93
C SER A 62 9.31 -10.44 13.53
N LYS A 63 8.59 -11.48 13.99
CA LYS A 63 7.13 -11.58 13.78
C LYS A 63 6.36 -10.38 14.35
N LYS A 64 6.79 -9.86 15.51
CA LYS A 64 6.15 -8.71 16.16
C LYS A 64 6.22 -7.47 15.29
N ASP A 65 7.37 -7.21 14.67
CA ASP A 65 7.54 -6.06 13.78
C ASP A 65 6.75 -6.24 12.48
N LYS A 66 6.71 -7.44 11.89
CA LYS A 66 5.87 -7.70 10.70
C LYS A 66 4.42 -7.30 10.96
N VAL A 67 3.87 -7.78 12.09
CA VAL A 67 2.48 -7.50 12.47
C VAL A 67 2.24 -6.02 12.72
N LYS A 68 3.23 -5.29 13.28
CA LYS A 68 3.14 -3.84 13.47
C LYS A 68 2.95 -3.11 12.13
N PHE A 69 3.78 -3.42 11.13
CA PHE A 69 3.66 -2.85 9.79
C PHE A 69 2.35 -3.24 9.09
N TYR A 70 1.89 -4.47 9.25
CA TYR A 70 0.59 -4.87 8.69
C TYR A 70 -0.58 -4.13 9.34
N ARG A 71 -0.47 -3.73 10.61
CA ARG A 71 -1.46 -2.85 11.25
C ARG A 71 -1.39 -1.42 10.70
N TYR A 72 -0.21 -0.91 10.37
CA TYR A 72 -0.08 0.38 9.68
C TYR A 72 -0.71 0.37 8.29
N SER A 73 -0.53 -0.70 7.53
CA SER A 73 -1.24 -0.91 6.25
C SER A 73 -2.76 -0.84 6.42
N ASN A 74 -3.30 -1.46 7.49
CA ASN A 74 -4.74 -1.36 7.81
C ASN A 74 -5.15 0.05 8.29
N GLY A 75 -4.24 0.79 8.91
CA GLY A 75 -4.44 2.21 9.26
C GLY A 75 -4.57 3.07 8.01
N SER A 76 -3.64 2.94 7.05
CA SER A 76 -3.73 3.65 5.76
C SER A 76 -5.01 3.30 4.99
N LEU A 77 -5.45 2.04 5.01
CA LEU A 77 -6.75 1.67 4.43
C LEU A 77 -7.93 2.43 5.07
N LYS A 78 -7.84 2.80 6.36
CA LYS A 78 -8.87 3.58 7.03
C LYS A 78 -8.87 5.06 6.66
N GLU A 79 -7.73 5.60 6.24
CA GLU A 79 -7.60 6.98 5.74
C GLU A 79 -8.20 7.13 4.33
N CYS A 80 -8.44 6.02 3.64
CA CYS A 80 -9.05 6.00 2.31
C CYS A 80 -10.59 6.06 2.30
N PHE A 81 -11.24 5.98 3.48
CA PHE A 81 -12.69 6.15 3.66
C PHE A 81 -13.02 7.57 4.10
#